data_AF-B0FYT4-F1
#
_entry.id   AF-B0FYT4-F1
#
_cell.length_a   1.000
_cell.length_b   1.000
_cell.length_c   1.000
_cell.angle_alpha   90.00
_cell.angle_beta   90.00
_cell.angle_gamma   90.00
#
_symmetry.space_group_name_H-M   'P 1'
#
loop_
_entity.id
_entity.type
_entity.pdbx_description
1 polymer ?
#
loop_
_entity_poly.entity_id
_entity_poly.type
_entity_poly.pdbx_seq_one_letter_code
_entity_poly.pdbx_strand_id
1 'polypeptide(L)' 'MSKPLGKILVIDDNEDILLAAKMLLKKNADLVQVESNPG' A
#
# COMPACT_ATOMS: atom_id res chain seq x y z
N MET A 1 -16.87 -14.37 2.16
CA MET A 1 -16.05 -13.19 2.47
C MET A 1 -14.62 -13.50 2.07
N SER A 2 -14.03 -12.77 1.12
CA SER A 2 -12.60 -12.89 0.81
C SER A 2 -11.79 -12.49 2.04
N LYS A 3 -10.77 -13.28 2.39
CA LYS A 3 -9.84 -12.88 3.45
C LYS A 3 -9.08 -11.62 3.02
N PRO A 4 -8.84 -10.66 3.94
CA PRO A 4 -7.99 -9.52 3.65
C PRO A 4 -6.56 -9.99 3.31
N LEU A 5 -5.87 -9.21 2.48
CA LEU A 5 -4.52 -9.47 1.95
C LEU A 5 -3.42 -9.41 3.02
N GLY A 6 -3.75 -9.12 4.28
CA GLY A 6 -2.79 -8.92 5.35
C GLY A 6 -2.18 -7.51 5.34
N LYS A 7 -0.91 -7.40 5.72
CA LYS A 7 -0.15 -6.13 5.75
C LYS A 7 0.68 -6.00 4.48
N ILE A 8 0.67 -4.81 3.87
CA ILE A 8 1.39 -4.51 2.63
C ILE A 8 2.32 -3.31 2.85
N LEU A 9 3.56 -3.41 2.36
CA LEU A 9 4.49 -2.31 2.17
C LEU A 9 4.65 -2.05 0.67
N VAL A 10 4.49 -0.79 0.25
CA VAL A 10 4.72 -0.34 -1.12
C VAL A 10 5.89 0.63 -1.11
N ILE A 11 6.89 0.38 -1.96
CA ILE A 11 8.07 1.22 -2.12
C ILE A 11 8.15 1.66 -3.58
N ASP A 12 8.17 2.97 -3.81
CA ASP A 12 8.23 3.59 -5.13
C ASP A 12 8.75 5.03 -4.98
N ASP A 13 9.57 5.53 -5.90
CA ASP A 13 10.11 6.89 -5.84
C ASP A 13 9.12 7.97 -6.34
N ASN A 14 7.97 7.55 -6.87
CA ASN A 14 6.89 8.42 -7.30
C ASN A 14 5.75 8.50 -6.28
N GLU A 15 5.54 9.69 -5.72
CA GLU A 15 4.51 9.95 -4.70
C GLU A 15 3.08 9.69 -5.19
N ASP A 16 2.79 9.95 -6.47
CA ASP A 16 1.45 9.72 -7.04
C ASP A 16 1.14 8.22 -7.12
N ILE A 17 2.15 7.40 -7.43
CA ILE A 17 2.02 5.93 -7.45
C ILE A 17 1.79 5.41 -6.04
N LEU A 18 2.56 5.88 -5.06
CA LEU A 18 2.38 5.52 -3.65
C LEU A 18 0.97 5.85 -3.16
N LEU A 19 0.45 7.03 -3.50
CA LEU A 19 -0.91 7.44 -3.12
C LEU A 19 -1.96 6.55 -3.78
N ALA A 20 -1.85 6.31 -5.10
CA ALA A 20 -2.78 5.48 -5.84
C ALA A 20 -2.81 4.04 -5.30
N ALA A 21 -1.64 3.45 -5.03
CA ALA A 21 -1.51 2.12 -4.45
C ALA A 21 -2.19 2.04 -3.07
N LYS A 22 -1.96 3.03 -2.20
CA LYS A 22 -2.60 3.11 -0.89
C LYS A 22 -4.13 3.18 -0.99
N MET A 23 -4.64 3.98 -1.92
CA MET A 23 -6.09 4.12 -2.16
C MET A 23 -6.75 2.84 -2.68
N LEU A 24 -6.05 2.11 -3.55
CA LEU A 24 -6.52 0.84 -4.12
C LEU A 24 -6.51 -0.28 -3.06
N LEU A 25 -5.41 -0.41 -2.33
CA LEU A 25 -5.15 -1.56 -1.45
C LEU A 25 -5.85 -1.46 -0.09
N LYS A 26 -6.11 -0.25 0.44
CA LYS A 26 -6.75 -0.06 1.77
C LYS A 26 -8.13 -0.70 1.89
N LYS A 27 -8.79 -1.02 0.77
CA LYS A 27 -10.10 -1.67 0.75
C LYS A 27 -10.04 -3.17 1.02
N ASN A 28 -8.87 -3.78 0.83
CA ASN A 28 -8.68 -5.24 0.83
C ASN A 28 -7.53 -5.72 1.74
N ALA A 29 -6.78 -4.80 2.36
CA ALA A 29 -5.64 -5.11 3.23
C ALA A 29 -5.88 -4.59 4.65
N ASP A 30 -5.30 -5.25 5.64
CA ASP A 30 -5.38 -4.85 7.06
C ASP A 30 -4.54 -3.60 7.33
N LEU A 31 -3.44 -3.43 6.61
CA LEU A 31 -2.55 -2.27 6.66
C LEU A 31 -1.88 -2.07 5.31
N VAL A 32 -1.79 -0.81 4.87
CA VAL A 32 -0.99 -0.41 3.71
C VAL A 32 -0.06 0.71 4.12
N GLN A 33 1.23 0.40 4.15
CA GLN A 33 2.32 1.34 4.40
C GLN A 33 2.96 1.70 3.06
N VAL A 34 3.34 2.96 2.89
CA VAL A 34 3.98 3.47 1.69
C VAL A 34 5.25 4.20 2.08
N GLU A 35 6.33 3.95 1.36
CA GLU A 35 7.65 4.54 1.60
C GLU A 35 8.28 4.96 0.27
N SER A 36 8.78 6.18 0.18
CA SER A 36 9.48 6.64 -1.03
C SER A 36 10.95 6.23 -1.08
N ASN A 37 11.47 5.73 0.04
CA ASN A 37 12.83 5.23 0.19
C ASN A 37 12.84 4.21 1.34
N PRO A 38 13.36 2.99 1.13
CA PRO A 38 13.57 2.03 2.21
C PRO A 38 14.77 2.49 3.04
N GLY A 39 14.51 3.32 4.05
CA GLY A 39 15.47 3.73 5.07
C GLY A 39 15.71 2.63 6.10
#